data_AF-A0A4Q1ZPV1-F1
#
_entry.id   AF-A0A4Q1ZPV1-F1
#
_cell.length_a   1.000
_cell.length_b   1.000
_cell.length_c   1.000
_cell.angle_alpha   90.00
_cell.angle_beta   90.00
_cell.angle_gamma   90.00
#
_symmetry.space_group_name_H-M   'P 1'
#
loop_
_entity.id
_entity.type
_entity.pdbx_description
1 polymer ?
#
loop_
_entity_poly.entity_id
_entity_poly.type
_entity_poly.pdbx_seq_one_letter_code
_entity_poly.pdbx_strand_id
1 'polypeptide(L)' 'MRQSFSTQPALFAPQELFDHPALCALDGVEALIDWDR' A
#
# COMPACT_ATOMS: atom_id res chain seq x y z
N MET A 1 19.69 8.27 20.24
CA MET A 1 19.45 9.24 19.15
C MET A 1 18.26 8.75 18.33
N ARG A 2 17.05 9.28 18.56
CA ARG A 2 15.91 9.05 17.65
C ARG A 2 16.10 10.00 16.47
N GLN A 3 16.72 9.50 15.41
CA GLN A 3 16.72 10.24 14.15
C GLN A 3 15.34 10.08 13.54
N SER A 4 14.46 11.04 13.83
CA SER A 4 13.23 11.21 13.10
C SER A 4 13.60 11.66 11.69
N PHE A 5 13.29 10.86 10.68
CA PHE A 5 13.47 11.27 9.29
C PHE A 5 12.58 12.49 9.04
N SER A 6 13.20 13.62 8.69
CA SER A 6 12.51 14.90 8.44
C SER A 6 11.61 14.88 7.21
N THR A 7 11.81 13.91 6.33
CA THR A 7 11.08 13.75 5.09
C THR A 7 10.82 12.27 4.90
N GLN A 8 9.62 11.94 4.45
CA GLN A 8 9.25 10.56 4.16
C GLN A 8 10.31 9.95 3.22
N PRO A 9 10.89 8.77 3.54
CA PRO A 9 11.90 8.15 2.69
C PRO A 9 11.36 8.03 1.27
N ALA A 10 12.18 8.34 0.26
CA ALA A 10 11.82 8.25 -1.16
C ALA A 10 11.34 6.84 -1.61
N LEU A 11 11.42 5.85 -0.71
CA LEU A 11 10.85 4.51 -0.84
C LEU A 11 9.31 4.49 -0.75
N PHE A 12 8.69 5.49 -0.14
CA PHE A 12 7.24 5.58 -0.06
C PHE A 12 6.75 6.53 -1.14
N ALA A 13 6.14 5.97 -2.18
CA ALA A 13 5.41 6.78 -3.15
C ALA A 13 4.17 7.42 -2.46
N PRO A 14 3.80 8.65 -2.84
CA PRO A 14 2.54 9.26 -2.43
C PRO A 14 1.36 8.32 -2.70
N GLN A 15 0.37 8.30 -1.82
CA GLN A 15 -0.81 7.44 -1.96
C GLN A 15 -1.53 7.64 -3.30
N GLU A 16 -1.52 8.87 -3.80
CA GLU A 16 -2.07 9.29 -5.10
C GLU A 16 -1.47 8.53 -6.31
N LEU A 17 -0.24 8.00 -6.19
CA LEU A 17 0.38 7.18 -7.23
C LEU A 17 -0.19 5.75 -7.29
N PHE A 18 -0.87 5.31 -6.22
CA PHE A 18 -1.54 4.01 -6.15
C PHE A 18 -3.05 4.09 -6.43
N ASP A 19 -3.63 5.30 -6.46
CA ASP A 19 -5.03 5.59 -6.83
C ASP A 19 -5.24 5.52 -8.36
N HIS A 20 -4.73 4.47 -9.00
CA HIS A 20 -4.99 4.21 -10.41
C HIS A 20 -6.07 3.13 -10.55
N PRO A 21 -7.12 3.33 -11.37
CA PRO A 21 -8.23 2.37 -11.50
C PRO A 21 -7.80 0.94 -11.87
N ALA A 22 -6.67 0.80 -12.58
CA ALA A 22 -6.10 -0.51 -12.93
C ALA A 22 -5.42 -1.23 -11.75
N LEU A 23 -5.00 -0.51 -10.71
CA LEU A 23 -4.43 -1.09 -9.49
C LEU A 23 -5.51 -1.60 -8.54
N CYS A 24 -6.71 -1.02 -8.58
CA CYS A 24 -7.89 -1.44 -7.82
C CYS A 24 -8.55 -2.73 -8.35
N ALA A 25 -8.07 -3.30 -9.45
CA ALA A 25 -8.69 -4.47 -10.08
C ALA A 25 -8.72 -5.72 -9.18
N LEU A 26 -7.86 -5.75 -8.16
CA LEU A 26 -7.74 -6.85 -7.20
C LEU A 26 -8.26 -6.48 -5.81
N ASP A 27 -8.86 -5.30 -5.64
CA ASP A 27 -9.44 -4.90 -4.35
C ASP A 27 -10.54 -5.89 -3.95
N GLY A 28 -10.47 -6.38 -2.71
CA GLY A 28 -11.43 -7.35 -2.15
C GLY A 28 -11.20 -8.81 -2.56
N VAL A 29 -10.22 -9.12 -3.41
CA VAL A 29 -9.86 -10.52 -3.76
C VAL A 29 -9.37 -11.29 -2.53
N GLU A 30 -8.76 -10.61 -1.55
CA GLU A 30 -8.31 -11.21 -0.29
C GLU A 30 -9.45 -11.87 0.52
N ALA A 31 -10.69 -11.39 0.38
CA ALA A 31 -11.86 -11.93 1.07
C ALA A 31 -12.37 -13.24 0.43
N LEU A 32 -11.89 -13.57 -0.78
CA LEU A 32 -12.18 -14.83 -1.46
C LEU A 32 -11.18 -15.94 -1.08
N ILE A 33 -10.07 -15.58 -0.45
CA ILE A 33 -9.07 -16.53 0.02
C ILE A 33 -9.50 -17.03 1.39
N ASP A 34 -9.65 -18.35 1.52
CA ASP A 34 -9.88 -19.01 2.80
C ASP A 34 -8.53 -19.16 3.52
N TRP A 35 -8.20 -18.19 4.37
CA TRP A 35 -6.90 -18.08 5.05
C TRP A 35 -6.74 -19.07 6.22
N ASP A 36 -7.85 -19.60 6.73
CA ASP A 36 -7.87 -20.47 7.91
C ASP A 36 -7.79 -21.97 7.57
N ARG A 37 -7.55 -22.30 6.29
CA ARG A 37 -7.44 -23.66 5.78
C ARG A 37 -6.04 -23.98 5.26
#